data_AF-A0A1J4XSH7-F1
#
_entry.id   AF-A0A1J4XSH7-F1
#
_cell.length_a   1.000
_cell.length_b   1.000
_cell.length_c   1.000
_cell.angle_alpha   90.00
_cell.angle_beta   90.00
_cell.angle_gamma   90.00
#
_symmetry.space_group_name_H-M   'P 1'
#
loop_
_entity.id
_entity.type
_entity.pdbx_description
1 polymer ?
#
loop_
_entity_poly.entity_id
_entity_poly.type
_entity_poly.pdbx_seq_one_letter_code
_entity_poly.pdbx_strand_id
1 'polypeptide(L)'
;MARETDEQLGQLQLMEQNMQNFVLQKQNFQMQLMEVESALNELKETDQAYKIIGNIMVKSSKEKLDDDLRSKKEMIELRVKTLEKHELKLRERASKLQGELLERMKKEGGAK
;
A
#
# COMPACT_ATOMS: atom_id res chain seq x y z
N MET A 1 15.83 31.81 -3.21
CA MET A 1 14.53 32.01 -3.87
C MET A 1 14.36 31.03 -5.02
N ALA A 2 14.82 31.28 -6.25
CA ALA A 2 14.63 30.34 -7.38
C ALA A 2 15.13 28.89 -7.13
N ARG A 3 16.36 28.72 -6.62
CA ARG A 3 16.89 27.39 -6.27
C ARG A 3 16.07 26.65 -5.21
N GLU A 4 15.49 27.38 -4.25
CA GLU A 4 14.70 26.78 -3.17
C GLU A 4 13.33 26.32 -3.69
N THR A 5 12.72 27.09 -4.59
CA THR A 5 11.50 26.71 -5.31
C THR A 5 11.74 25.48 -6.19
N ASP A 6 12.86 25.40 -6.90
CA ASP A 6 13.23 24.25 -7.74
C ASP A 6 13.44 22.98 -6.88
N GLU A 7 14.13 23.10 -5.74
CA GLU A 7 14.31 21.99 -4.79
C GLU A 7 12.98 21.49 -4.22
N GLN A 8 12.10 22.41 -3.83
CA GLN A 8 10.76 22.08 -3.33
C GLN A 8 9.88 21.43 -4.41
N LEU A 9 9.99 21.86 -5.67
CA LEU A 9 9.30 21.22 -6.79
C LEU A 9 9.80 19.78 -7.01
N GLY A 10 11.11 19.56 -6.95
CA GLY A 10 11.70 18.23 -7.01
C GLY A 10 11.23 17.32 -5.86
N GLN A 11 11.14 17.86 -4.64
CA GLN A 11 10.58 17.13 -3.50
C GLN A 11 9.12 16.75 -3.73
N LEU A 12 8.30 17.65 -4.26
CA LEU A 12 6.90 17.37 -4.57
C LEU A 12 6.76 16.24 -5.59
N GLN A 13 7.54 16.27 -6.68
CA GLN A 13 7.54 15.22 -7.70
C GLN A 13 7.93 13.84 -7.11
N LEU A 14 8.93 13.81 -6.22
CA LEU A 14 9.31 12.58 -5.51
C LEU A 14 8.19 12.07 -4.60
N MET A 15 7.45 12.98 -3.94
CA MET A 15 6.29 12.59 -3.13
C MET A 15 5.18 11.98 -3.99
N GLU A 16 4.87 12.57 -5.15
CA GLU A 16 3.88 12.03 -6.09
C GLU A 16 4.26 10.63 -6.60
N GLN A 17 5.53 10.44 -7.00
CA GLN A 17 6.03 9.13 -7.42
C GLN A 17 5.90 8.09 -6.30
N ASN A 18 6.24 8.46 -5.06
CA ASN A 18 6.09 7.57 -3.91
C ASN A 18 4.61 7.23 -3.63
N MET A 19 3.69 8.18 -3.80
CA MET A 19 2.25 7.91 -3.67
C MET A 19 1.78 6.90 -4.72
N GLN A 20 2.22 7.02 -5.97
CA GLN A 20 1.90 6.05 -7.02
C GLN A 20 2.40 4.65 -6.67
N ASN A 21 3.61 4.54 -6.12
CA ASN A 21 4.16 3.27 -5.65
C ASN A 21 3.33 2.65 -4.51
N PHE A 22 2.85 3.46 -3.56
CA PHE A 22 1.98 2.97 -2.49
C PHE A 22 0.63 2.49 -3.00
N VAL A 23 0.04 3.15 -4.01
CA VAL A 23 -1.20 2.68 -4.63
C VAL A 23 -1.02 1.29 -5.25
N LEU A 24 0.05 1.09 -6.02
CA LEU A 24 0.35 -0.21 -6.62
C LEU A 24 0.58 -1.30 -5.57
N GLN A 25 1.33 -0.99 -4.51
CA GLN A 25 1.53 -1.93 -3.40
C GLN A 25 0.21 -2.27 -2.70
N LYS A 26 -0.66 -1.29 -2.46
CA LYS A 26 -1.96 -1.51 -1.83
C LYS A 26 -2.86 -2.41 -2.68
N GLN A 27 -2.91 -2.18 -3.99
CA GLN A 27 -3.66 -3.02 -4.92
C GLN A 27 -3.17 -4.48 -4.90
N ASN A 28 -1.85 -4.70 -4.88
CA ASN A 28 -1.28 -6.04 -4.76
C ASN A 28 -1.70 -6.75 -3.47
N PHE A 29 -1.68 -6.05 -2.33
CA PHE A 29 -2.15 -6.63 -1.06
C PHE A 29 -3.66 -6.88 -1.04
N GLN A 30 -4.46 -6.02 -1.67
CA GLN A 30 -5.91 -6.24 -1.78
C GLN A 30 -6.24 -7.48 -2.62
N MET A 31 -5.51 -7.73 -3.71
CA MET A 31 -5.66 -8.97 -4.49
C MET A 31 -5.29 -10.20 -3.65
N GLN A 32 -4.15 -10.17 -2.94
CA GLN A 32 -3.75 -11.26 -2.05
C GLN A 32 -4.76 -11.50 -0.93
N LEU A 33 -5.37 -10.44 -0.40
CA LEU A 33 -6.41 -10.55 0.62
C LEU A 33 -7.64 -11.27 0.08
N MET A 34 -8.11 -10.89 -1.12
CA MET A 34 -9.23 -11.55 -1.79
C MET A 34 -8.96 -13.04 -2.06
N GLU A 35 -7.74 -13.39 -2.48
CA GLU A 35 -7.33 -14.79 -2.67
C GLU A 35 -7.37 -15.58 -1.35
N VAL A 36 -6.84 -15.00 -0.27
CA VAL A 36 -6.84 -15.62 1.06
C VAL A 36 -8.26 -15.80 1.59
N GLU A 37 -9.12 -14.80 1.43
CA GLU A 37 -10.54 -14.89 1.82
C GLU A 37 -11.29 -15.96 1.03
N SER A 38 -11.01 -16.07 -0.26
CA SER A 38 -11.57 -17.12 -1.12
C SER A 38 -11.10 -18.50 -0.66
N ALA A 39 -9.81 -18.65 -0.39
CA ALA A 39 -9.23 -19.90 0.12
C ALA A 39 -9.82 -20.31 1.49
N LEU A 40 -10.00 -19.36 2.40
CA LEU A 40 -10.64 -19.60 3.71
C LEU A 40 -12.09 -20.06 3.57
N ASN A 41 -12.82 -19.53 2.59
CA ASN A 41 -14.20 -19.95 2.34
C ASN A 41 -14.26 -21.35 1.73
N GLU A 42 -13.45 -21.63 0.70
CA GLU A 42 -13.42 -22.94 0.05
C GLU A 42 -12.94 -24.05 1.00
N LEU A 43 -12.00 -23.74 1.89
CA LEU A 43 -11.49 -24.68 2.87
C LEU A 43 -12.60 -25.24 3.77
N LYS A 44 -13.66 -24.46 4.06
CA LYS A 44 -14.78 -24.92 4.91
C LYS A 44 -15.51 -26.11 4.29
N GLU A 45 -15.70 -26.10 2.98
CA GLU A 45 -16.47 -27.11 2.23
C GLU A 45 -15.59 -28.27 1.71
N THR A 46 -14.26 -28.18 1.87
CA THR A 46 -13.33 -29.17 1.31
C THR A 46 -13.03 -30.32 2.28
N ASP A 47 -13.03 -31.57 1.82
CA ASP A 47 -12.71 -32.75 2.64
C ASP A 47 -11.21 -32.94 2.90
N GLN A 48 -10.38 -32.67 1.88
CA GLN A 48 -8.93 -32.84 1.95
C GLN A 48 -8.21 -31.63 1.37
N ALA A 49 -7.26 -31.09 2.13
CA ALA A 49 -6.49 -29.93 1.72
C ALA A 49 -4.98 -30.19 1.82
N TYR A 50 -4.25 -29.52 0.94
CA TYR A 50 -2.82 -29.71 0.76
C TYR A 50 -2.12 -28.34 0.74
N LYS A 51 -0.92 -28.28 1.30
CA LYS A 51 -0.06 -27.10 1.26
C LYS A 51 1.11 -27.36 0.31
N ILE A 52 1.43 -26.37 -0.53
CA ILE A 52 2.65 -26.41 -1.34
C ILE A 52 3.81 -25.89 -0.49
N ILE A 53 4.90 -26.66 -0.43
CA ILE A 53 6.16 -26.27 0.22
C ILE A 53 7.29 -26.55 -0.77
N GLY A 54 7.91 -25.49 -1.31
CA GLY A 54 8.89 -25.63 -2.37
C GLY A 54 8.27 -26.28 -3.62
N ASN A 55 8.78 -27.45 -3.99
CA ASN A 55 8.29 -28.24 -5.13
C ASN A 55 7.41 -29.43 -4.73
N ILE A 56 7.03 -29.57 -3.45
CA ILE A 56 6.21 -30.67 -2.96
C ILE A 56 4.85 -30.20 -2.45
N MET A 57 3.86 -31.08 -2.52
CA MET A 57 2.55 -30.91 -1.89
C MET A 57 2.45 -31.79 -0.65
N VAL A 58 2.04 -31.22 0.47
CA VAL A 58 1.96 -31.90 1.76
C VAL A 58 0.51 -31.84 2.24
N LYS A 59 -0.09 -33.00 2.51
CA LYS A 59 -1.43 -33.09 3.12
C LYS A 59 -1.40 -32.42 4.49
N SER A 60 -2.37 -31.56 4.77
CA SER A 60 -2.49 -30.86 6.06
C SER A 60 -3.92 -30.96 6.58
N SER A 61 -4.09 -30.80 7.89
CA SER A 61 -5.44 -30.68 8.47
C SER A 61 -6.06 -29.34 8.09
N LYS A 62 -7.39 -29.31 8.09
CA LYS A 62 -8.17 -28.11 7.78
C LYS A 62 -7.91 -27.03 8.83
N GLU A 63 -7.87 -27.40 10.11
CA GLU A 63 -7.64 -26.47 11.23
C GLU A 63 -6.29 -25.75 11.07
N LYS A 64 -5.23 -26.50 10.77
CA LYS A 64 -3.89 -25.93 10.59
C LYS A 64 -3.84 -24.97 9.39
N LEU A 65 -4.54 -25.29 8.31
CA LEU A 65 -4.60 -24.43 7.13
C LEU A 65 -5.46 -23.19 7.37
N ASP A 66 -6.55 -23.31 8.12
CA ASP A 66 -7.39 -22.17 8.53
C ASP A 66 -6.58 -21.19 9.38
N ASP A 67 -5.84 -21.69 10.39
CA ASP A 67 -4.96 -20.88 11.24
C ASP A 67 -3.86 -20.17 10.42
N ASP A 68 -3.18 -20.91 9.52
CA ASP A 68 -2.14 -20.37 8.64
C ASP A 68 -2.71 -19.24 7.74
N LEU A 69 -3.87 -19.47 7.13
CA LEU A 69 -4.53 -18.50 6.25
C LEU A 69 -5.05 -17.28 7.03
N ARG A 70 -5.57 -17.46 8.24
CA ARG A 70 -5.99 -16.34 9.12
C ARG A 70 -4.81 -15.48 9.56
N SER A 71 -3.71 -16.10 9.98
CA SER A 71 -2.48 -15.36 10.29
C SER A 71 -1.98 -14.57 9.08
N LYS A 72 -2.03 -15.17 7.88
CA LYS A 72 -1.67 -14.47 6.64
C LYS A 72 -2.62 -13.31 6.36
N LYS A 73 -3.93 -13.50 6.54
CA LYS A 73 -4.96 -12.47 6.40
C LYS A 73 -4.66 -11.27 7.30
N GLU A 74 -4.49 -11.49 8.59
CA GLU A 74 -4.21 -10.44 9.58
C GLU A 74 -2.94 -9.66 9.24
N MET A 75 -1.88 -10.37 8.80
CA MET A 75 -0.63 -9.74 8.35
C MET A 75 -0.85 -8.81 7.15
N ILE A 76 -1.62 -9.26 6.15
CA ILE A 76 -1.94 -8.46 4.95
C ILE A 76 -2.79 -7.24 5.33
N GLU A 77 -3.81 -7.40 6.16
CA GLU A 77 -4.67 -6.30 6.62
C GLU A 77 -3.87 -5.24 7.37
N LEU A 78 -2.97 -5.66 8.27
CA LEU A 78 -2.07 -4.74 8.97
C LEU A 78 -1.17 -3.97 7.99
N ARG A 79 -0.68 -4.65 6.95
CA ARG A 79 0.16 -4.02 5.93
C ARG A 79 -0.63 -3.00 5.10
N VAL A 80 -1.84 -3.33 4.68
CA VAL A 80 -2.75 -2.40 3.98
C VAL A 80 -3.01 -1.16 4.83
N LYS A 81 -3.41 -1.34 6.09
CA LYS A 81 -3.67 -0.24 7.03
C LYS A 81 -2.44 0.65 7.24
N THR A 82 -1.25 0.06 7.24
CA THR A 82 0.01 0.79 7.37
C THR A 82 0.30 1.61 6.11
N LEU A 83 0.09 1.05 4.93
CA LEU A 83 0.23 1.76 3.65
C LEU A 83 -0.75 2.93 3.55
N GLU A 84 -2.01 2.76 3.97
CA GLU A 84 -3.00 3.83 3.97
C GLU A 84 -2.60 4.99 4.89
N LYS A 85 -2.04 4.69 6.07
CA LYS A 85 -1.50 5.72 6.97
C LYS A 85 -0.31 6.45 6.34
N HIS A 86 0.56 5.75 5.64
CA HIS A 86 1.70 6.36 4.95
C HIS A 86 1.25 7.22 3.75
N GLU A 87 0.29 6.73 2.97
CA GLU A 87 -0.34 7.46 1.86
C GLU A 87 -0.96 8.76 2.35
N LEU A 88 -1.76 8.72 3.43
CA LEU A 88 -2.41 9.90 4.00
C LEU A 88 -1.39 10.96 4.45
N LYS A 89 -0.37 10.56 5.21
CA LYS A 89 0.69 11.47 5.67
C LYS A 89 1.47 12.08 4.51
N LEU A 90 1.72 11.30 3.46
CA LEU A 90 2.44 11.79 2.29
C LEU A 90 1.57 12.77 1.49
N ARG A 91 0.27 12.50 1.34
CA ARG A 91 -0.70 13.40 0.71
C ARG A 91 -0.80 14.74 1.45
N GLU A 92 -0.88 14.71 2.77
CA GLU A 92 -0.92 15.93 3.60
C GLU A 92 0.34 16.79 3.41
N ARG A 93 1.52 16.16 3.42
CA ARG A 93 2.80 16.86 3.18
C ARG A 93 2.89 17.44 1.77
N ALA A 94 2.49 16.67 0.76
CA ALA A 94 2.48 17.11 -0.63
C ALA A 94 1.53 18.31 -0.82
N SER A 95 0.32 18.25 -0.26
CA SER A 95 -0.66 19.35 -0.33
C SER A 95 -0.14 20.63 0.33
N LYS A 96 0.50 20.51 1.50
CA LYS A 96 1.12 21.65 2.18
C LYS A 96 2.23 22.28 1.32
N LEU A 97 3.14 21.45 0.80
CA LEU A 97 4.25 21.90 -0.04
C LEU A 97 3.76 22.56 -1.34
N GLN A 98 2.73 21.98 -1.97
CA GLN A 98 2.07 22.55 -3.14
C GLN A 98 1.48 23.94 -2.85
N GLY A 99 0.80 24.10 -1.70
CA GLY A 99 0.27 25.39 -1.27
C GLY A 99 1.36 26.44 -1.05
N GLU A 100 2.45 26.07 -0.36
CA GLU A 100 3.61 26.95 -0.15
C GLU A 100 4.26 27.39 -1.47
N LEU A 101 4.41 26.47 -2.42
CA LEU A 101 4.94 26.76 -3.76
C LEU A 101 4.03 27.73 -4.53
N LEU A 102 2.72 27.48 -4.55
CA LEU A 102 1.74 28.35 -5.23
C LEU A 102 1.76 29.79 -4.68
N GLU A 103 1.83 29.93 -3.36
CA GLU A 103 1.88 31.26 -2.73
C GLU A 103 3.20 31.99 -3.01
N ARG A 104 4.33 31.28 -3.06
CA ARG A 104 5.62 31.85 -3.47
C ARG A 104 5.59 32.32 -4.93
N MET A 105 5.10 31.48 -5.85
CA MET A 105 5.01 31.80 -7.28
C MET A 105 4.08 32.98 -7.56
N LYS A 106 2.95 33.10 -6.84
CA LYS A 106 2.05 34.27 -6.95
C LYS A 106 2.73 35.57 -6.49
N LYS A 107 3.49 35.53 -5.39
CA LYS A 107 4.24 36.70 -4.89
C LYS A 107 5.33 37.15 -5.86
N GLU A 108 5.97 36.21 -6.56
CA GLU A 108 6.96 36.52 -7.60
C GLU A 108 6.32 37.03 -8.91
N GLY A 109 5.14 36.50 -9.28
CA GLY A 109 4.39 36.92 -10.48
C GLY A 109 3.60 38.22 -10.33
N GLY A 110 3.27 38.65 -9.10
CA GLY A 110 2.53 39.88 -8.80
C GLY A 110 3.40 41.13 -8.59
N ALA A 111 4.73 41.02 -8.69
CA ALA A 111 5.68 42.13 -8.56
C ALA A 111 6.07 42.77 -9.90
N LYS A 112 5.20 42.69 -10.92
CA LYS A 112 5.37 43.35 -12.22
C LYS A 112 4.33 44.44 -12.43
#